data_AF-A0A839JRK1-F1
#
_entry.id   AF-A0A839JRK1-F1
#
_cell.length_a   1.000
_cell.length_b   1.000
_cell.length_c   1.000
_cell.angle_alpha   90.00
_cell.angle_beta   90.00
_cell.angle_gamma   90.00
#
_symmetry.space_group_name_H-M   'P 1'
#
loop_
_entity.id
_entity.type
_entity.pdbx_description
1 polymer ?
#
loop_
_entity_poly.entity_id
_entity_poly.type
_entity_poly.pdbx_seq_one_letter_code
_entity_poly.pdbx_strand_id
1 'polypeptide(L)'
;MKKRGHGVNYLNGFGGKLQPRETPLDATVRELKEESGLEADPSAIEPTGILTVMGSGKPMVIYLSRCLSWQGTPEETEEMQPAWFTISHELTNGTFVNQLPLETMWPNDRLWIIAAILGRKACYDLTITDSLTTLQTARPHADDPWQLHQPRLPESIHQNLSMQRAS
;
A
#
# COMPACT_ATOMS: atom_id res chain seq x y z
N MET A 1 -4.28 13.62 -4.50
CA MET A 1 -4.24 13.08 -5.88
C MET A 1 -2.84 13.20 -6.40
N LYS A 2 -2.31 12.12 -6.98
CA LYS A 2 -0.94 12.08 -7.49
C LYS A 2 -0.83 12.91 -8.77
N LYS A 3 0.17 13.80 -8.82
CA LYS A 3 0.39 14.77 -9.92
C LYS A 3 1.42 14.31 -10.94
N ARG A 4 2.37 13.45 -10.55
CA ARG A 4 3.43 12.89 -11.43
C ARG A 4 3.77 11.43 -11.13
N GLY A 5 4.47 10.77 -12.05
CA GLY A 5 5.01 9.42 -11.84
C GLY A 5 4.00 8.28 -12.05
N HIS A 6 4.14 7.20 -11.30
CA HIS A 6 3.22 6.05 -11.40
C HIS A 6 1.92 6.36 -10.65
N GLY A 7 0.79 6.28 -11.35
CA GLY A 7 -0.53 6.51 -10.75
C GLY A 7 -1.02 7.95 -10.78
N VAL A 8 -0.55 8.77 -11.72
CA VAL A 8 -1.10 10.10 -11.98
C VAL A 8 -2.62 10.03 -12.13
N ASN A 9 -3.30 11.04 -11.56
CA ASN A 9 -4.76 11.17 -11.50
C ASN A 9 -5.48 10.16 -10.58
N TYR A 10 -4.77 9.23 -9.94
CA TYR A 10 -5.35 8.43 -8.87
C TYR A 10 -5.14 9.10 -7.50
N LEU A 11 -6.12 8.93 -6.62
CA LEU A 11 -5.94 9.11 -5.19
C LEU A 11 -5.21 7.89 -4.60
N ASN A 12 -4.24 8.15 -3.74
CA ASN A 12 -3.48 7.12 -3.03
C ASN A 12 -2.93 7.72 -1.72
N GLY A 13 -2.33 6.87 -0.88
CA GLY A 13 -1.47 7.31 0.22
C GLY A 13 -0.17 7.95 -0.27
N PHE A 14 0.62 8.44 0.67
CA PHE A 14 1.94 9.02 0.43
C PHE A 14 3.01 7.92 0.42
N GLY A 15 3.95 7.98 -0.51
CA GLY A 15 4.99 6.97 -0.59
C GLY A 15 5.81 6.99 -1.86
N GLY A 16 6.94 6.27 -1.80
CA GLY A 16 7.86 6.18 -2.92
C GLY A 16 8.82 5.02 -2.77
N LYS A 17 9.92 5.07 -3.53
CA LYS A 17 10.87 3.97 -3.59
C LYS A 17 11.84 4.03 -2.41
N LEU A 18 12.23 2.87 -1.91
CA LEU A 18 13.35 2.76 -0.98
C LEU A 18 14.63 3.31 -1.62
N GLN A 19 15.34 4.14 -0.87
CA GLN A 19 16.70 4.54 -1.22
C GLN A 19 17.72 3.52 -0.70
N PRO A 20 18.97 3.52 -1.22
CA PRO A 20 20.00 2.62 -0.72
C PRO A 20 20.20 2.78 0.80
N ARG A 21 20.11 1.65 1.52
CA ARG A 21 20.28 1.55 2.98
C ARG A 21 19.11 2.07 3.82
N GLU A 22 17.99 2.46 3.21
CA GLU A 22 16.76 2.74 3.96
C GLU A 22 16.05 1.45 4.39
N THR A 23 15.48 1.47 5.58
CA THR A 23 14.39 0.56 5.94
C THR A 23 13.06 1.06 5.35
N PRO A 24 12.02 0.21 5.25
CA PRO A 24 10.69 0.66 4.87
C PRO A 24 10.11 1.71 5.81
N LEU A 25 10.47 1.68 7.10
CA LEU A 25 10.07 2.71 8.05
C LEU A 25 10.72 4.06 7.73
N ASP A 26 12.04 4.07 7.48
CA ASP A 26 12.77 5.30 7.11
C ASP A 26 12.16 5.94 5.86
N ALA A 27 11.92 5.13 4.83
CA ALA A 27 11.30 5.59 3.60
C ALA A 27 9.87 6.09 3.83
N THR A 28 9.07 5.42 4.66
CA THR A 28 7.70 5.87 4.97
C THR A 28 7.70 7.27 5.59
N VAL A 29 8.58 7.52 6.56
CA VAL A 29 8.68 8.83 7.23
C VAL A 29 9.20 9.90 6.28
N ARG A 30 10.21 9.59 5.47
CA ARG A 30 10.75 10.53 4.46
C ARG A 30 9.71 10.91 3.42
N GLU A 31 9.06 9.92 2.80
CA GLU A 31 8.10 10.13 1.72
C GLU A 31 6.84 10.85 2.22
N LEU A 32 6.39 10.56 3.46
CA LEU A 32 5.30 11.32 4.09
C LEU A 32 5.64 12.81 4.12
N LYS A 33 6.86 13.17 4.54
CA LYS A 33 7.31 14.56 4.57
C LYS A 33 7.45 15.16 3.18
N GLU A 34 8.07 14.45 2.25
CA GLU A 34 8.32 14.93 0.88
C GLU A 34 7.03 15.19 0.09
N GLU A 35 6.02 14.33 0.25
CA GLU A 35 4.79 14.42 -0.55
C GLU A 35 3.67 15.24 0.11
N SER A 36 3.72 15.45 1.43
CA SER A 36 2.64 16.14 2.16
C SER A 36 3.07 17.25 3.11
N GLY A 37 4.38 17.40 3.37
CA GLY A 37 4.90 18.32 4.39
C GLY A 37 4.71 17.85 5.83
N LEU A 38 4.05 16.71 6.06
CA LEU A 38 3.80 16.18 7.40
C LEU A 38 5.04 15.50 7.98
N GLU A 39 5.28 15.73 9.28
CA GLU A 39 6.36 15.08 10.01
C GLU A 39 5.77 14.09 11.03
N ALA A 40 6.29 12.87 11.07
CA ALA A 40 5.86 11.85 12.02
C ALA A 40 7.06 11.27 12.76
N ASP A 41 6.90 11.03 14.07
CA ASP A 41 7.86 10.21 14.80
C ASP A 41 7.76 8.76 14.29
N PRO A 42 8.87 8.05 14.06
CA PRO A 42 8.83 6.66 13.60
C PRO A 42 7.97 5.74 14.49
N SER A 43 7.85 6.02 15.79
CA SER A 43 6.99 5.26 16.72
C SER A 43 5.48 5.46 16.47
N ALA A 44 5.08 6.51 15.72
CA ALA A 44 3.71 6.76 15.31
C ALA A 44 3.33 6.05 14.01
N ILE A 45 4.29 5.41 13.33
CA ILE A 45 4.06 4.64 12.12
C ILE A 45 3.79 3.18 12.47
N GLU A 46 2.59 2.73 12.18
CA GLU A 46 2.20 1.34 12.37
C GLU A 46 2.20 0.59 11.03
N PRO A 47 2.92 -0.53 10.90
CA PRO A 47 2.87 -1.35 9.71
C PRO A 47 1.55 -2.11 9.68
N THR A 48 0.88 -2.07 8.53
CA THR A 48 -0.43 -2.70 8.31
C THR A 48 -0.36 -3.81 7.29
N GLY A 49 0.69 -3.87 6.48
CA GLY A 49 0.83 -4.98 5.55
C GLY A 49 1.98 -4.89 4.58
N ILE A 50 2.09 -5.94 3.78
CA ILE A 50 3.05 -6.02 2.67
C ILE A 50 2.27 -6.50 1.45
N LEU A 51 2.39 -5.76 0.35
CA LEU A 51 1.85 -6.14 -0.95
C LEU A 51 2.98 -6.63 -1.84
N THR A 52 2.85 -7.85 -2.33
CA THR A 52 3.66 -8.33 -3.45
C THR A 52 2.85 -8.20 -4.72
N VAL A 53 3.31 -7.40 -5.68
CA VAL A 53 2.63 -7.18 -6.96
C VAL A 53 3.45 -7.82 -8.07
N MET A 54 2.84 -8.79 -8.74
CA MET A 54 3.37 -9.51 -9.89
C MET A 54 2.62 -9.07 -11.15
N GLY A 55 3.31 -8.96 -12.29
CA GLY A 55 2.68 -8.65 -13.57
C GLY A 55 3.66 -8.85 -14.73
N SER A 56 3.39 -8.24 -15.88
CA SER A 56 4.31 -8.27 -17.04
C SER A 56 5.62 -7.50 -16.82
N GLY A 57 5.67 -6.66 -15.79
CA GLY A 57 6.86 -5.88 -15.39
C GLY A 57 7.68 -6.52 -14.26
N LYS A 58 8.63 -5.74 -13.74
CA LYS A 58 9.43 -6.14 -12.57
C LYS A 58 8.50 -6.29 -11.34
N PRO A 59 8.59 -7.40 -10.59
CA PRO A 59 7.87 -7.56 -9.34
C PRO A 59 8.11 -6.40 -8.37
N MET A 60 7.05 -5.97 -7.68
CA MET A 60 7.11 -4.90 -6.69
C MET A 60 6.73 -5.41 -5.32
N VAL A 61 7.41 -4.90 -4.29
CA VAL A 61 7.06 -5.09 -2.89
C VAL A 61 6.72 -3.72 -2.32
N ILE A 62 5.52 -3.58 -1.77
CA ILE A 62 5.01 -2.32 -1.22
C ILE A 62 4.74 -2.56 0.26
N TYR A 63 5.30 -1.71 1.11
CA TYR A 63 5.07 -1.74 2.55
C TYR A 63 3.94 -0.77 2.87
N LEU A 64 2.88 -1.29 3.49
CA LEU A 64 1.75 -0.50 3.92
C LEU A 64 1.90 -0.14 5.37
N SER A 65 1.67 1.13 5.66
CA SER A 65 1.70 1.68 7.01
C SER A 65 0.55 2.65 7.20
N ARG A 66 0.14 2.86 8.44
CA ARG A 66 -0.70 3.99 8.85
C ARG A 66 0.05 4.86 9.83
N CYS A 67 -0.17 6.17 9.73
CA CYS A 67 0.39 7.15 10.66
C CYS A 67 -0.68 7.51 11.71
N LEU A 68 -0.37 7.33 12.99
CA LEU A 68 -1.29 7.59 14.09
C LEU A 68 -1.17 8.99 14.69
N SER A 69 -0.03 9.64 14.48
CA SER A 69 0.26 10.98 14.98
C SER A 69 1.32 11.66 14.12
N TRP A 70 1.11 12.94 13.82
CA TRP A 70 1.98 13.75 12.99
C TRP A 70 1.96 15.22 13.44
N GLN A 71 2.90 16.00 12.91
CA GLN A 71 3.02 17.44 13.06
C GLN A 71 2.91 18.12 11.69
N GLY A 72 2.50 19.38 11.70
CA GLY A 72 2.28 20.18 10.49
C GLY A 72 0.88 20.04 9.91
N THR A 73 0.65 20.77 8.82
CA THR A 73 -0.58 20.72 8.02
C THR A 73 -0.26 20.16 6.64
N PRO A 74 -1.11 19.31 6.05
CA PRO A 74 -0.84 18.78 4.72
C PRO A 74 -0.78 19.90 3.68
N GLU A 75 0.26 19.91 2.86
CA GLU A 75 0.49 20.90 1.81
C GLU A 75 0.53 20.25 0.43
N GLU A 76 0.06 20.98 -0.58
CA GLU A 76 0.22 20.54 -1.97
C GLU A 76 1.69 20.64 -2.38
N THR A 77 2.20 19.55 -2.93
CA THR A 77 3.57 19.45 -3.43
C THR A 77 3.57 19.32 -4.96
N GLU A 78 4.76 19.27 -5.56
CA GLU A 78 4.88 18.89 -6.96
C GLU A 78 4.41 17.45 -7.23
N GLU A 79 4.47 16.59 -6.22
CA GLU A 79 4.15 15.16 -6.28
C GLU A 79 2.65 14.88 -6.09
N MET A 80 2.03 15.60 -5.15
CA MET A 80 0.76 15.19 -4.56
C MET A 80 -0.06 16.41 -4.11
N GLN A 81 -1.38 16.34 -4.32
CA GLN A 81 -2.35 17.24 -3.71
C GLN A 81 -3.11 16.52 -2.59
N PRO A 82 -2.81 16.76 -1.30
CA PRO A 82 -3.52 16.13 -0.20
C PRO A 82 -5.01 16.48 -0.15
N ALA A 83 -5.83 15.55 0.34
CA ALA A 83 -7.23 15.78 0.62
C ALA A 83 -7.68 14.91 1.80
N TRP A 84 -8.62 15.43 2.59
CA TRP A 84 -9.22 14.71 3.70
C TRP A 84 -10.48 13.98 3.25
N PHE A 85 -10.65 12.74 3.70
CA PHE A 85 -11.83 11.91 3.43
C PHE A 85 -12.38 11.37 4.73
N THR A 86 -13.71 11.35 4.85
CA THR A 86 -14.38 10.82 6.03
C THR A 86 -14.40 9.30 5.99
N ILE A 87 -13.86 8.70 7.05
CA ILE A 87 -14.00 7.28 7.32
C ILE A 87 -14.80 7.22 8.61
N SER A 88 -16.13 7.09 8.50
CA SER A 88 -16.96 7.06 9.70
C SER A 88 -16.85 5.71 10.37
N HIS A 89 -16.87 5.76 11.70
CA HIS A 89 -17.05 4.61 12.55
C HIS A 89 -18.48 4.09 12.44
N GLU A 90 -18.64 2.85 12.88
CA GLU A 90 -19.91 2.15 13.07
C GLU A 90 -20.93 3.10 13.74
N LEU A 91 -22.01 3.41 13.02
CA LEU A 91 -23.17 4.09 13.58
C LEU A 91 -23.73 3.24 14.72
N THR A 92 -24.49 3.84 15.63
CA THR A 92 -25.11 3.16 16.79
C THR A 92 -25.99 1.95 16.43
N ASN A 93 -26.27 1.74 15.14
CA ASN A 93 -27.03 0.62 14.58
C ASN A 93 -26.17 -0.45 13.85
N GLY A 94 -24.84 -0.39 13.92
CA GLY A 94 -23.95 -1.34 13.25
C GLY A 94 -23.61 -1.00 11.79
N THR A 95 -24.06 0.14 11.26
CA THR A 95 -23.77 0.54 9.87
C THR A 95 -22.43 1.29 9.78
N PHE A 96 -21.53 0.83 8.92
CA PHE A 96 -20.27 1.49 8.62
C PHE A 96 -20.42 2.45 7.43
N VAL A 97 -20.04 3.73 7.57
CA VAL A 97 -20.06 4.68 6.46
C VAL A 97 -18.62 5.04 6.07
N ASN A 98 -18.18 4.56 4.91
CA ASN A 98 -16.92 4.97 4.30
C ASN A 98 -17.20 5.94 3.14
N GLN A 99 -16.60 7.13 3.16
CA GLN A 99 -16.69 8.10 2.05
C GLN A 99 -15.38 8.19 1.25
N LEU A 100 -14.53 7.16 1.34
CA LEU A 100 -13.34 7.07 0.50
C LEU A 100 -13.77 6.89 -0.97
N PRO A 101 -13.28 7.73 -1.91
CA PRO A 101 -13.70 7.72 -3.31
C PRO A 101 -12.96 6.61 -4.09
N LEU A 102 -13.24 5.35 -3.75
CA LEU A 102 -12.54 4.15 -4.25
C LEU A 102 -12.48 4.07 -5.78
N GLU A 103 -13.47 4.62 -6.47
CA GLU A 103 -13.54 4.70 -7.93
C GLU A 103 -12.49 5.62 -8.57
N THR A 104 -11.94 6.56 -7.78
CA THR A 104 -10.86 7.47 -8.19
C THR A 104 -9.50 7.05 -7.61
N MET A 105 -9.44 5.91 -6.94
CA MET A 105 -8.20 5.29 -6.45
C MET A 105 -7.71 4.23 -7.43
N TRP A 106 -6.53 3.67 -7.17
CA TRP A 106 -6.12 2.49 -7.91
C TRP A 106 -7.14 1.37 -7.72
N PRO A 107 -7.53 0.65 -8.80
CA PRO A 107 -8.53 -0.40 -8.71
C PRO A 107 -8.23 -1.47 -7.63
N ASN A 108 -6.96 -1.68 -7.30
CA ASN A 108 -6.54 -2.70 -6.35
C ASN A 108 -6.60 -2.25 -4.90
N ASP A 109 -6.66 -0.95 -4.65
CA ASP A 109 -6.61 -0.38 -3.31
C ASP A 109 -7.82 -0.80 -2.48
N ARG A 110 -8.98 -0.98 -3.12
CA ARG A 110 -10.21 -1.50 -2.49
C ARG A 110 -10.04 -2.84 -1.77
N LEU A 111 -9.01 -3.62 -2.13
CA LEU A 111 -8.76 -4.95 -1.55
C LEU A 111 -8.11 -4.87 -0.17
N TRP A 112 -7.41 -3.78 0.13
CA TRP A 112 -6.57 -3.67 1.32
C TRP A 112 -6.71 -2.35 2.07
N ILE A 113 -7.06 -1.24 1.41
CA ILE A 113 -6.93 0.10 1.99
C ILE A 113 -7.83 0.35 3.19
N ILE A 114 -9.08 -0.10 3.14
CA ILE A 114 -10.01 0.02 4.27
C ILE A 114 -9.49 -0.78 5.47
N ALA A 115 -9.00 -2.00 5.22
CA ALA A 115 -8.45 -2.85 6.27
C ALA A 115 -7.20 -2.20 6.91
N ALA A 116 -6.30 -1.66 6.08
CA ALA A 116 -5.09 -0.97 6.52
C ALA A 116 -5.40 0.26 7.37
N ILE A 117 -6.34 1.12 6.94
CA ILE A 117 -6.71 2.32 7.71
C ILE A 117 -7.30 1.94 9.08
N LEU A 118 -8.14 0.89 9.12
CA LEU A 118 -8.69 0.35 10.36
C LEU A 118 -7.65 -0.39 11.23
N GLY A 119 -6.40 -0.49 10.78
CA GLY A 119 -5.31 -1.13 11.54
C GLY A 119 -5.30 -2.65 11.46
N ARG A 120 -6.08 -3.23 10.54
CA ARG A 120 -6.02 -4.67 10.29
C ARG A 120 -4.71 -4.98 9.56
N LYS A 121 -4.05 -6.04 10.01
CA LYS A 121 -2.71 -6.41 9.59
C LYS A 121 -2.73 -7.65 8.70
N ALA A 122 -2.23 -7.54 7.47
CA ALA A 122 -2.19 -8.66 6.52
C ALA A 122 -1.14 -8.47 5.42
N CYS A 123 -0.68 -9.57 4.83
CA CYS A 123 0.09 -9.55 3.59
C CYS A 123 -0.80 -9.94 2.41
N TYR A 124 -0.54 -9.38 1.24
CA TYR A 124 -1.35 -9.57 0.03
C TYR A 124 -0.46 -9.89 -1.16
N ASP A 125 -0.80 -10.93 -1.91
CA ASP A 125 -0.12 -11.26 -3.16
C ASP A 125 -1.09 -10.97 -4.33
N LEU A 126 -0.74 -9.99 -5.17
CA LEU A 126 -1.53 -9.51 -6.29
C LEU A 126 -0.86 -9.91 -7.61
N THR A 127 -1.64 -10.44 -8.54
CA THR A 127 -1.20 -10.63 -9.93
C THR A 127 -2.00 -9.72 -10.84
N ILE A 128 -1.30 -8.89 -11.59
CA ILE A 128 -1.81 -8.02 -12.64
C ILE A 128 -1.64 -8.74 -13.97
N THR A 129 -2.75 -9.03 -14.63
CA THR A 129 -2.79 -9.52 -16.01
C THR A 129 -3.21 -8.38 -16.94
N ASP A 130 -3.07 -8.57 -18.25
CA ASP A 130 -3.36 -7.54 -19.27
C ASP A 130 -4.82 -7.04 -19.24
N SER A 131 -5.73 -7.79 -18.61
CA SER A 131 -7.15 -7.45 -18.56
C SER A 131 -7.69 -7.20 -17.15
N LEU A 132 -7.04 -7.73 -16.10
CA LEU A 132 -7.56 -7.67 -14.73
C LEU A 132 -6.42 -7.75 -13.70
N THR A 133 -6.61 -7.14 -12.53
CA THR A 133 -5.82 -7.53 -11.35
C THR A 133 -6.61 -8.50 -10.50
N THR A 134 -5.93 -9.53 -9.99
CA THR A 134 -6.50 -10.54 -9.11
C THR A 134 -5.70 -10.60 -7.81
N LEU A 135 -6.37 -10.48 -6.67
CA LEU A 135 -5.82 -10.88 -5.38
C LEU A 135 -5.79 -12.41 -5.34
N GLN A 136 -4.60 -12.97 -5.24
CA GLN A 136 -4.44 -14.42 -5.21
C GLN A 136 -4.48 -14.96 -3.79
N THR A 137 -3.93 -14.25 -2.81
CA THR A 137 -3.91 -14.71 -1.41
C THR A 137 -3.78 -13.54 -0.44
N ALA A 138 -4.55 -13.59 0.66
CA ALA A 138 -4.29 -12.81 1.86
C ALA A 138 -3.64 -13.73 2.91
N ARG A 139 -2.55 -13.28 3.52
CA ARG A 139 -1.76 -14.04 4.48
C ARG A 139 -1.69 -13.31 5.82
N PRO A 140 -1.37 -14.02 6.93
CA PRO A 140 -1.03 -13.37 8.19
C PRO A 140 0.07 -12.32 7.98
N HIS A 141 0.02 -11.28 8.81
CA HIS A 141 1.02 -10.23 8.82
C HIS A 141 2.42 -10.79 9.09
N ALA A 142 3.45 -10.18 8.51
CA ALA A 142 4.84 -10.57 8.73
C ALA A 142 5.26 -10.35 10.19
N ASP A 143 6.09 -11.26 10.72
CA ASP A 143 6.65 -11.14 12.07
C ASP A 143 7.55 -9.91 12.20
N ASP A 144 8.39 -9.66 11.18
CA ASP A 144 9.15 -8.42 11.01
C ASP A 144 8.71 -7.69 9.72
N PRO A 145 7.82 -6.70 9.84
CA PRO A 145 7.33 -5.93 8.69
C PRO A 145 8.34 -4.90 8.17
N TRP A 146 9.41 -4.60 8.93
CA TRP A 146 10.40 -3.59 8.58
C TRP A 146 11.66 -4.18 7.95
N GLN A 147 11.80 -5.50 7.96
CA GLN A 147 12.81 -6.16 7.16
C GLN A 147 12.50 -6.04 5.65
N LEU A 148 13.53 -6.06 4.81
CA LEU A 148 13.35 -6.17 3.36
C LEU A 148 12.82 -7.55 2.96
N HIS A 149 11.66 -7.59 2.32
CA HIS A 149 11.07 -8.80 1.73
C HIS A 149 11.41 -8.89 0.26
N GLN A 150 11.75 -10.10 -0.18
CA GLN A 150 11.86 -10.42 -1.61
C GLN A 150 10.46 -10.69 -2.17
N PRO A 151 10.21 -10.35 -3.46
CA PRO A 151 8.98 -10.76 -4.12
C PRO A 151 8.82 -12.27 -4.03
N ARG A 152 7.67 -12.73 -3.55
CA ARG A 152 7.33 -14.16 -3.52
C ARG A 152 6.46 -14.48 -4.73
N LEU A 153 6.82 -15.54 -5.44
CA LEU A 153 5.98 -16.06 -6.51
C LEU A 153 4.73 -16.71 -5.90
N PRO A 154 3.55 -16.53 -6.51
CA PRO A 154 2.35 -17.27 -6.11
C PRO A 154 2.60 -18.77 -6.25
N GLU A 155 2.13 -19.57 -5.30
CA GLU A 155 2.27 -21.03 -5.32
C GLU A 155 1.70 -21.65 -6.62
N SER A 156 0.68 -21.04 -7.22
CA SER A 156 0.10 -21.46 -8.51
C SER A 156 1.03 -21.25 -9.72
N ILE A 157 1.99 -20.33 -9.65
CA ILE A 157 3.00 -20.12 -10.72
C ILE A 157 4.14 -21.13 -10.59
N HIS A 158 4.46 -21.56 -9.36
CA HIS A 158 5.48 -22.59 -9.13
C HIS A 158 5.16 -23.91 -9.86
N GLN A 159 3.88 -24.32 -9.90
CA GLN A 159 3.48 -25.55 -10.60
C GLN A 159 3.64 -25.47 -12.12
N ASN A 160 3.33 -24.32 -12.74
CA ASN A 160 3.47 -24.15 -14.20
C ASN A 160 4.94 -24.05 -14.64
N LEU A 161 5.81 -23.40 -13.86
CA LEU A 161 7.24 -23.31 -14.16
C LEU A 161 8.00 -24.62 -13.90
N SER A 162 7.57 -25.44 -12.95
CA SER A 162 8.15 -26.78 -12.75
C SER A 162 7.78 -27.76 -13.86
N MET A 163 6.57 -27.65 -14.43
CA MET A 163 6.14 -28.51 -15.54
C MET A 163 6.85 -28.16 -16.86
N GLN A 164 7.13 -26.89 -17.13
CA GLN A 164 7.85 -26.46 -18.36
C GLN A 164 9.36 -26.77 -18.33
N ARG A 165 9.95 -27.07 -17.18
CA ARG A 165 11.37 -27.48 -17.06
C ARG A 165 11.58 -28.99 -17.06
N ALA A 166 10.50 -29.75 -17.04
CA ALA A 166 10.50 -31.22 -17.03
C ALA A 166 10.10 -31.85 -18.39
N SER A 167 9.98 -31.02 -19.44
CA SER A 167 9.61 -31.41 -20.81
C SER A 167 10.76 -31.19 -21.79
#